data_AF-A0A518RCM6-F1
#
_entry.id   AF-A0A518RCM6-F1
#
_cell.length_a   1.000
_cell.length_b   1.000
_cell.length_c   1.000
_cell.angle_alpha   90.00
_cell.angle_beta   90.00
_cell.angle_gamma   90.00
#
_symmetry.space_group_name_H-M   'P 1'
#
loop_
_entity.id
_entity.type
_entity.pdbx_description
1 polymer ?
#
loop_
_entity_poly.entity_id
_entity_poly.type
_entity_poly.pdbx_seq_one_letter_code
_entity_poly.pdbx_strand_id
1 'polypeptide(L)' 'MTQPTLIAPEVIACIAEGRDPSVAELNRVAEHIRADLSIARPALAMNARASESERLLILRAAQAALTGDPMGELPR' A
#
# COMPACT_ATOMS: atom_id res chain seq x y z
N MET A 1 -20.45 5.20 -6.04
CA MET A 1 -19.30 4.73 -6.84
C MET A 1 -18.07 5.44 -6.28
N THR A 2 -17.24 4.76 -5.50
CA THR A 2 -15.96 5.33 -5.03
C THR A 2 -14.97 5.20 -6.17
N GLN A 3 -14.59 6.34 -6.77
CA GLN A 3 -13.52 6.37 -7.76
C GLN A 3 -12.23 5.91 -7.08
N PRO A 4 -11.48 4.94 -7.64
CA PRO A 4 -10.18 4.59 -7.11
C PRO A 4 -9.30 5.84 -7.18
N THR A 5 -8.76 6.24 -6.03
CA THR A 5 -7.82 7.34 -5.99
C THR A 5 -6.52 6.83 -6.58
N LEU A 6 -6.03 7.43 -7.66
CA LEU A 6 -4.76 7.00 -8.25
C LEU A 6 -3.61 7.45 -7.35
N ILE A 7 -2.64 6.56 -7.10
CA ILE A 7 -1.39 6.94 -6.43
C ILE A 7 -0.61 7.85 -7.38
N ALA A 8 -0.20 9.02 -6.88
CA ALA A 8 0.49 10.00 -7.71
C ALA A 8 1.84 9.45 -8.20
N PRO A 9 2.26 9.73 -9.45
CA PRO A 9 3.49 9.17 -10.03
C PRO A 9 4.75 9.43 -9.18
N GLU A 10 4.83 10.59 -8.52
CA GLU A 10 5.93 10.96 -7.63
C GLU A 10 6.02 10.11 -6.35
N VAL A 11 4.97 9.35 -6.02
CA VAL A 11 4.94 8.44 -4.87
C VAL A 11 5.51 7.06 -5.25
N ILE A 12 5.51 6.73 -6.53
CA ILE A 12 5.99 5.45 -7.08
C ILE A 12 7.21 5.64 -8.00
N ALA A 13 7.91 6.77 -7.87
CA ALA A 13 9.06 7.11 -8.70
C ALA A 13 10.16 6.03 -8.64
N CYS A 14 10.30 5.35 -7.50
CA CYS A 14 11.18 4.20 -7.35
C CYS A 14 10.99 3.10 -8.41
N ILE A 15 9.75 2.86 -8.85
CA ILE A 15 9.42 1.86 -9.87
C ILE A 15 10.01 2.26 -11.21
N ALA A 16 9.80 3.51 -11.63
CA ALA A 16 10.31 4.03 -12.91
C ALA A 16 11.84 4.13 -12.92
N GLU A 17 12.44 4.44 -11.77
CA GLU A 17 13.89 4.57 -11.60
C GLU A 17 14.61 3.23 -11.36
N GLY A 18 13.87 2.12 -11.17
CA GLY A 18 14.46 0.79 -10.94
C GLY A 18 15.27 0.68 -9.65
N ARG A 19 14.88 1.43 -8.61
CA ARG A 19 15.57 1.52 -7.32
C ARG A 19 14.70 1.03 -6.18
N ASP A 20 15.33 0.75 -5.03
CA ASP A 20 14.59 0.43 -3.82
C ASP A 20 13.71 1.60 -3.37
N PRO A 21 12.51 1.32 -2.84
CA PRO A 21 11.61 2.34 -2.34
C PRO A 21 12.17 2.99 -1.08
N SER A 22 12.10 4.32 -1.02
CA SER A 22 12.43 5.06 0.19
C SER A 22 11.37 4.84 1.28
N VAL A 23 11.74 5.11 2.53
CA VAL A 23 10.81 5.08 3.68
C VAL A 23 9.63 6.04 3.45
N ALA A 24 9.84 7.17 2.76
CA ALA A 24 8.78 8.12 2.47
C ALA A 24 7.77 7.58 1.43
N GLU A 25 8.26 6.94 0.37
CA GLU A 25 7.43 6.29 -0.65
C GLU A 25 6.63 5.14 -0.03
N LEU A 26 7.27 4.28 0.76
CA LEU A 26 6.60 3.20 1.50
C LEU A 26 5.47 3.72 2.39
N ASN A 27 5.72 4.77 3.18
CA ASN A 27 4.69 5.32 4.07
C ASN A 27 3.53 5.94 3.30
N ARG A 28 3.78 6.61 2.16
CA ARG A 28 2.70 7.18 1.34
C ARG A 28 1.81 6.11 0.73
N VAL A 29 2.40 5.03 0.21
CA VAL A 29 1.63 3.90 -0.32
C VAL A 29 0.87 3.19 0.81
N ALA A 30 1.50 3.00 1.98
CA ALA A 30 0.84 2.43 3.15
C ALA A 30 -0.37 3.27 3.61
N GLU A 31 -0.23 4.60 3.63
CA GLU A 31 -1.32 5.51 3.96
C GLU A 31 -2.47 5.44 2.95
N HIS A 32 -2.15 5.28 1.66
CA HIS A 32 -3.14 5.09 0.62
C HIS A 32 -3.92 3.77 0.80
N ILE A 33 -3.21 2.65 0.99
CA ILE A 33 -3.83 1.35 1.27
C ILE A 33 -4.72 1.43 2.50
N ARG A 34 -4.27 2.11 3.56
CA ARG A 34 -5.04 2.30 4.78
C ARG A 34 -6.33 3.10 4.53
N ALA A 35 -6.26 4.17 3.73
CA ALA A 35 -7.42 4.95 3.36
C ALA A 35 -8.46 4.10 2.62
N ASP A 36 -8.02 3.30 1.64
CA ASP A 36 -8.91 2.39 0.91
C ASP A 36 -9.57 1.34 1.81
N LEU A 37 -8.79 0.74 2.73
CA LEU A 37 -9.30 -0.21 3.71
C LEU A 37 -10.30 0.46 4.68
N SER A 38 -10.09 1.72 5.04
CA SER A 38 -11.00 2.48 5.91
C SER A 38 -12.35 2.73 5.24
N ILE A 39 -12.37 2.98 3.93
CA ILE A 39 -13.59 3.13 3.13
C ILE A 39 -14.35 1.80 3.06
N ALA A 40 -13.63 0.68 3.03
CA ALA A 40 -14.20 -0.66 2.96
C ALA A 40 -14.69 -1.22 4.30
N ARG A 41 -14.30 -0.63 5.45
CA ARG A 41 -14.73 -1.11 6.79
C ARG A 41 -16.13 -0.61 7.15
N PRO A 42 -16.99 -1.47 7.76
CA PRO A 42 -18.23 -1.02 8.36
C PRO A 42 -17.99 0.08 9.42
N ALA A 43 -18.88 1.08 9.50
CA ALA A 43 -18.76 2.23 10.40
C ALA A 43 -18.57 1.85 11.89
N LEU A 44 -19.07 0.68 12.32
CA LEU A 44 -18.88 0.14 13.68
C LEU A 44 -17.42 -0.25 13.98
N ALA A 45 -16.60 -0.50 12.96
CA ALA A 45 -15.20 -0.91 13.09
C ALA A 45 -14.20 0.25 12.88
N MET A 46 -14.67 1.44 12.49
CA MET A 46 -13.83 2.63 12.26
C MET A 46 -13.16 3.18 13.53
N ASN A 47 -13.76 2.92 14.70
CA ASN A 47 -13.29 3.48 15.98
C ASN A 47 -12.20 2.62 16.64
N ALA A 48 -11.88 1.46 16.06
CA ALA A 48 -10.82 0.60 16.55
C ALA A 48 -9.47 1.16 16.11
N ARG A 49 -8.58 1.46 17.07
CA ARG A 49 -7.19 1.81 16.77
C ARG A 49 -6.55 0.64 16.03
N ALA A 50 -5.92 0.93 14.89
CA ALA A 50 -5.21 -0.08 14.12
C ALA A 50 -4.17 -0.77 15.02
N SER A 51 -4.18 -2.11 15.02
CA SER A 51 -3.20 -2.88 15.80
C SER A 51 -1.79 -2.70 15.22
N GLU A 52 -0.76 -2.91 16.03
CA GLU A 52 0.63 -2.97 15.57
C GLU A 52 0.78 -3.93 14.38
N SER A 53 0.09 -5.07 14.44
CA SER A 53 0.07 -6.08 13.38
C SER A 53 -0.58 -5.56 12.09
N GLU A 54 -1.68 -4.82 12.18
CA GLU A 54 -2.35 -4.20 11.01
C GLU A 54 -1.43 -3.19 10.34
N ARG A 55 -0.72 -2.37 11.12
CA ARG A 55 0.29 -1.44 10.59
C ARG A 55 1.41 -2.17 9.86
N LEU A 56 1.94 -3.25 10.44
CA LEU A 56 3.01 -4.05 9.82
C LEU A 56 2.53 -4.74 8.53
N LEU A 57 1.29 -5.23 8.49
CA LEU A 57 0.71 -5.82 7.29
C LEU A 57 0.56 -4.80 6.17
N ILE A 58 0.08 -3.60 6.47
CA ILE A 58 -0.05 -2.52 5.48
C ILE A 58 1.32 -2.11 4.94
N LEU A 59 2.35 -2.02 5.79
CA LEU A 59 3.71 -1.72 5.34
C LEU A 59 4.28 -2.82 4.43
N ARG A 60 4.02 -4.09 4.73
CA ARG A 60 4.42 -5.21 3.85
C ARG A 60 3.68 -5.18 2.52
N ALA A 61 2.39 -4.86 2.53
CA ALA A 61 1.61 -4.70 1.31
C ALA A 61 2.15 -3.54 0.46
N ALA A 62 2.51 -2.41 1.08
CA ALA A 62 3.14 -1.29 0.39
C ALA A 62 4.50 -1.67 -0.20
N GLN A 63 5.32 -2.43 0.52
CA GLN A 63 6.59 -2.94 0.01
C GLN A 63 6.39 -3.84 -1.20
N ALA A 64 5.50 -4.85 -1.10
CA ALA A 64 5.21 -5.75 -2.21
C ALA A 64 4.65 -5.02 -3.45
N ALA A 65 3.82 -3.99 -3.25
CA ALA A 65 3.29 -3.18 -4.33
C ALA A 65 4.38 -2.37 -5.08
N LEU A 66 5.43 -1.94 -4.37
CA LEU A 66 6.52 -1.14 -4.94
C LEU A 66 7.64 -1.98 -5.54
N THR A 67 7.96 -3.13 -4.96
CA THR A 67 9.07 -3.98 -5.41
C THR A 67 8.63 -5.09 -6.36
N GLY A 68 7.33 -5.31 -6.50
CA GLY A 68 6.79 -6.53 -7.09
C GLY A 68 6.88 -7.71 -6.11
N ASP A 69 6.00 -8.69 -6.30
CA ASP A 69 6.09 -9.98 -5.64
C ASP A 69 6.96 -10.91 -6.50
N PRO A 70 8.08 -11.47 -5.98
CA PRO A 70 8.83 -12.48 -6.71
C PRO A 70 8.02 -13.77 -6.98
N MET A 71 6.84 -13.96 -6.38
CA MET A 71 5.92 -15.09 -6.70
C MET A 71 5.06 -14.89 -7.96
N GLY A 72 5.46 -14.02 -8.90
CA GLY A 72 4.77 -13.85 -10.19
C GLY A 72 5.34 -14.66 -11.36
N GLU A 73 6.57 -15.16 -11.27
CA GLU A 73 7.22 -15.90 -12.36
C GLU A 73 7.02 -17.41 -12.23
N LEU A 74 5.81 -17.90 -12.52
CA LEU A 74 5.67 -19.27 -13.03
C LEU A 74 6.03 -19.26 -14.53
N PRO A 75 6.98 -20.09 -14.99
CA PRO A 75 7.29 -20.22 -16.41
C PRO A 75 6.08 -20.81 -17.15
N ARG A 76 5.77 -20.20 -18.31
CA ARG A 76 4.77 -20.70 -19.26
C ARG A 76 5.20 -22.00 -19.93
#